data_AF-A0AA36JA33-F1
#
_entry.id   AF-A0AA36JA33-F1
#
_cell.length_a   1.000
_cell.length_b   1.000
_cell.length_c   1.000
_cell.angle_alpha   90.00
_cell.angle_beta   90.00
_cell.angle_gamma   90.00
#
_symmetry.space_group_name_H-M   'P 1'
#
loop_
_entity.id
_entity.type
_entity.pdbx_description
1 polymer ?
#
loop_
_entity_poly.entity_id
_entity_poly.type
_entity_poly.pdbx_seq_one_letter_code
_entity_poly.pdbx_strand_id
1 'polypeptide(L)'
;MDPPSLAQTYMRGPLVVQSHGTPLSKEELAACKQELEAIKKEFGLVEPDRAFMDEKDVEWRFGGPPDYTIANLFFLKGKTKNHGAGSLEMIVENLVKTWEMERSHKLDPNKHMSVDPQRFHISANGGAKFDNDGANKIGNYNVLLQSVAPELYDVDRINWEQSHEKFHSAFAAFPWELLEVFSPPPRVSFSWRHWGHMTGSYEGQTPCDQRGHRRPRGPRRAHRDVWLLRGGGERQAPAH
;
A
#
# COMPACT_ATOMS: atom_id res chain seq x y z
N MET A 1 -11.32 -26.46 13.64
CA MET A 1 -11.44 -25.01 13.37
C MET A 1 -10.04 -24.56 13.03
N ASP A 2 -9.64 -24.70 11.77
CA ASP A 2 -8.29 -24.34 11.37
C ASP A 2 -8.09 -22.82 11.55
N PRO A 3 -6.93 -22.38 12.08
CA PRO A 3 -6.64 -20.97 12.20
C PRO A 3 -6.61 -20.33 10.81
N PRO A 4 -7.06 -19.06 10.65
CA PRO A 4 -6.90 -18.35 9.39
C PRO A 4 -5.42 -18.32 9.02
N SER A 5 -5.10 -18.47 7.72
CA SER A 5 -3.72 -18.57 7.27
C SER A 5 -2.88 -17.37 7.75
N LEU A 6 -1.80 -17.70 8.47
CA LEU A 6 -1.37 -17.07 9.72
C LEU A 6 -0.53 -15.78 9.60
N ALA A 7 -0.45 -15.13 8.44
CA ALA A 7 0.49 -13.99 8.30
C ALA A 7 -0.13 -12.73 7.67
N GLN A 8 -1.12 -12.82 6.80
CA GLN A 8 -1.69 -11.64 6.13
C GLN A 8 -2.76 -10.90 6.95
N THR A 9 -3.42 -11.62 7.85
CA THR A 9 -4.28 -11.08 8.91
C THR A 9 -3.48 -10.70 10.16
N TYR A 10 -2.33 -11.34 10.37
CA TYR A 10 -1.46 -11.13 11.54
C TYR A 10 -0.47 -9.97 11.36
N MET A 11 0.01 -9.70 10.14
CA MET A 11 0.90 -8.58 9.83
C MET A 11 0.10 -7.32 9.48
N ARG A 12 -0.78 -6.87 10.38
CA ARG A 12 -1.42 -5.56 10.28
C ARG A 12 -1.16 -4.80 11.56
N GLY A 13 -0.83 -3.52 11.40
CA GLY A 13 -0.62 -2.63 12.53
C GLY A 13 -1.89 -2.52 13.35
N PRO A 14 -1.77 -2.13 14.62
CA PRO A 14 -2.91 -2.03 15.51
C PRO A 14 -3.95 -1.04 14.95
N LEU A 15 -5.25 -1.30 15.02
CA LEU A 15 -6.25 -0.31 14.54
C LEU A 15 -6.29 0.96 15.38
N VAL A 16 -5.85 0.88 16.64
CA VAL A 16 -5.93 1.95 17.63
C VAL A 16 -4.56 2.19 18.25
N VAL A 17 -4.21 3.46 18.43
CA VAL A 17 -3.03 3.94 19.17
C VAL A 17 -3.14 3.44 20.62
N GLN A 18 -2.57 2.26 20.93
CA GLN A 18 -2.37 1.62 22.25
C GLN A 18 -2.54 0.09 22.23
N SER A 19 -3.03 -0.53 21.14
CA SER A 19 -3.06 -1.99 21.08
C SER A 19 -1.63 -2.52 20.90
N HIS A 20 -1.20 -3.44 21.77
CA HIS A 20 0.17 -3.94 21.85
C HIS A 20 0.51 -4.86 20.67
N GLY A 21 0.61 -4.33 19.45
CA GLY A 21 1.00 -5.10 18.27
C GLY A 21 0.16 -6.38 18.04
N THR A 22 -1.00 -6.47 18.68
CA THR A 22 -1.80 -7.69 18.67
C THR A 22 -2.50 -7.77 17.33
N PRO A 23 -2.42 -8.92 16.63
CA PRO A 23 -3.23 -9.20 15.46
C PRO A 23 -4.69 -8.88 15.70
N LEU A 24 -5.34 -8.39 14.66
CA LEU A 24 -6.77 -8.12 14.66
C LEU A 24 -7.59 -9.37 14.99
N SER A 25 -8.55 -9.22 15.91
CA SER A 25 -9.48 -10.29 16.23
C SER A 25 -10.45 -10.54 15.07
N LYS A 26 -11.12 -11.70 15.10
CA LYS A 26 -12.15 -12.02 14.10
C LYS A 26 -13.33 -11.04 14.19
N GLU A 27 -13.65 -10.61 15.40
CA GLU A 27 -14.72 -9.66 15.71
C GLU A 27 -14.39 -8.27 15.16
N GLU A 28 -13.15 -7.81 15.35
CA GLU A 28 -12.69 -6.53 14.80
C GLU A 28 -12.68 -6.55 13.26
N LEU A 29 -12.21 -7.64 12.65
CA LEU A 29 -12.26 -7.78 11.19
C LEU A 29 -13.70 -7.81 10.68
N ALA A 30 -14.62 -8.50 11.36
CA ALA A 30 -16.04 -8.52 11.00
C ALA A 30 -16.67 -7.12 11.11
N ALA A 31 -16.32 -6.34 12.13
CA ALA A 31 -16.75 -4.95 12.26
C ALA A 31 -16.23 -4.09 11.09
N CYS A 32 -14.97 -4.24 10.69
CA CYS A 32 -14.43 -3.56 9.50
C CYS A 32 -15.17 -3.95 8.22
N LYS A 33 -15.57 -5.21 8.04
CA LYS A 33 -16.37 -5.66 6.88
C LYS A 33 -17.74 -4.99 6.86
N GLN A 34 -18.43 -4.95 8.00
CA GLN A 34 -19.72 -4.29 8.11
C GLN A 34 -19.63 -2.80 7.81
N GLU A 35 -18.60 -2.13 8.34
CA GLU A 35 -18.38 -0.70 8.09
C GLU A 35 -18.04 -0.43 6.62
N LEU A 36 -17.21 -1.27 5.99
CA LEU A 36 -16.87 -1.18 4.56
C LEU A 36 -18.13 -1.24 3.68
N GLU A 37 -19.01 -2.21 3.92
CA GLU A 37 -20.28 -2.31 3.18
C GLU A 37 -21.21 -1.12 3.45
N ALA A 38 -21.24 -0.61 4.69
CA ALA A 38 -22.04 0.56 5.03
C ALA A 38 -21.59 1.80 4.24
N ILE A 39 -20.30 2.12 4.22
CA ILE A 39 -19.79 3.31 3.50
C ILE A 39 -19.93 3.17 1.98
N LYS A 40 -19.78 1.95 1.43
CA LYS A 40 -20.01 1.69 0.01
C LYS A 40 -21.45 2.01 -0.38
N LYS A 41 -22.41 1.55 0.44
CA LYS A 41 -23.83 1.78 0.22
C LYS A 41 -24.22 3.25 0.41
N GLU A 42 -23.72 3.89 1.47
CA GLU A 42 -24.05 5.28 1.81
C GLU A 42 -23.56 6.26 0.74
N PHE A 43 -22.32 6.08 0.27
CA PHE A 43 -21.66 7.04 -0.62
C PHE A 43 -21.56 6.56 -2.08
N GLY A 44 -22.13 5.40 -2.42
CA GLY A 44 -22.04 4.81 -3.76
C GLY A 44 -20.60 4.52 -4.19
N LEU A 45 -19.75 4.13 -3.24
CA LEU A 45 -18.33 3.89 -3.49
C LEU A 45 -18.08 2.47 -3.96
N VAL A 46 -17.08 2.33 -4.84
CA VAL A 46 -16.64 1.04 -5.36
C VAL A 46 -15.22 0.77 -4.86
N GLU A 47 -14.98 -0.46 -4.42
CA GLU A 47 -13.65 -0.91 -4.02
C GLU A 47 -12.73 -1.01 -5.25
N PRO A 48 -11.43 -0.76 -5.10
CA PRO A 48 -10.48 -1.06 -6.16
C PRO A 48 -10.49 -2.55 -6.50
N ASP A 49 -10.49 -2.84 -7.79
CA ASP A 49 -10.38 -4.20 -8.29
C ASP A 49 -8.92 -4.65 -8.25
N ARG A 50 -8.71 -5.88 -7.77
CA ARG A 50 -7.42 -6.56 -7.77
C ARG A 50 -7.62 -7.86 -8.54
N ALA A 51 -7.24 -7.82 -9.81
CA ALA A 51 -7.45 -8.94 -10.70
C ALA A 51 -6.64 -10.17 -10.25
N PHE A 52 -7.07 -11.35 -10.70
CA PHE A 52 -6.32 -12.61 -10.55
C PHE A 52 -6.16 -13.11 -9.10
N MET A 53 -7.06 -12.70 -8.19
CA MET A 53 -7.11 -13.19 -6.81
C MET A 53 -7.78 -14.56 -6.68
N ASP A 54 -8.62 -14.93 -7.64
CA ASP A 54 -9.37 -16.19 -7.71
C ASP A 54 -8.72 -17.24 -8.63
N GLU A 55 -7.52 -16.92 -9.15
CA GLU A 55 -6.71 -17.85 -9.94
C GLU A 55 -6.44 -19.15 -9.17
N LYS A 56 -6.52 -20.25 -9.90
CA LYS A 56 -6.19 -21.59 -9.38
C LYS A 56 -4.69 -21.79 -9.40
N ASP A 57 -4.20 -22.69 -8.56
CA ASP A 57 -2.80 -23.12 -8.55
C ASP A 57 -1.80 -21.96 -8.32
N VAL A 58 -2.20 -20.99 -7.50
CA VAL A 58 -1.33 -19.91 -7.03
C VAL A 58 -0.70 -20.31 -5.70
N GLU A 59 0.63 -20.32 -5.66
CA GLU A 59 1.40 -20.43 -4.42
C GLU A 59 1.42 -19.07 -3.71
N TRP A 60 0.50 -18.93 -2.76
CA TRP A 60 0.40 -17.75 -1.92
C TRP A 60 1.44 -17.79 -0.80
N ARG A 61 2.19 -16.69 -0.65
CA ARG A 61 3.22 -16.51 0.39
C ARG A 61 2.72 -16.81 1.81
N PHE A 62 1.43 -16.58 2.05
CA PHE A 62 0.80 -16.75 3.36
C PHE A 62 -0.31 -17.80 3.35
N GLY A 63 -0.23 -18.78 2.46
CA GLY A 63 -1.14 -19.93 2.40
C GLY A 63 -2.52 -19.65 1.81
N GLY A 64 -2.83 -18.42 1.42
CA GLY A 64 -4.07 -18.06 0.74
C GLY A 64 -4.06 -16.62 0.20
N PRO A 65 -5.10 -16.23 -0.57
CA PRO A 65 -5.23 -14.88 -1.08
C PRO A 65 -5.43 -13.84 0.04
N PRO A 66 -4.94 -12.61 -0.14
CA PRO A 66 -5.12 -11.51 0.83
C PRO A 66 -6.58 -11.12 1.07
N ASP A 67 -6.89 -10.79 2.32
CA ASP A 67 -8.13 -10.08 2.67
C ASP A 67 -7.90 -8.55 2.68
N TYR A 68 -8.29 -7.82 1.63
CA TYR A 68 -8.07 -6.37 1.57
C TYR A 68 -9.10 -5.51 2.34
N THR A 69 -9.99 -6.09 3.16
CA THR A 69 -11.06 -5.35 3.88
C THR A 69 -10.56 -4.06 4.53
N ILE A 70 -9.52 -4.15 5.37
CA ILE A 70 -9.04 -2.98 6.15
C ILE A 70 -8.37 -1.96 5.22
N ALA A 71 -7.58 -2.42 4.26
CA ALA A 71 -6.96 -1.53 3.29
C ALA A 71 -8.02 -0.77 2.47
N ASN A 72 -9.08 -1.47 2.04
CA ASN A 72 -10.17 -0.89 1.27
C ASN A 72 -11.03 0.05 2.13
N LEU A 73 -11.29 -0.29 3.40
CA LEU A 73 -11.98 0.58 4.35
C LEU A 73 -11.23 1.90 4.55
N PHE A 74 -9.93 1.84 4.85
CA PHE A 74 -9.11 3.05 5.04
C PHE A 74 -8.91 3.83 3.74
N PHE A 75 -8.78 3.14 2.61
CA PHE A 75 -8.73 3.75 1.29
C PHE A 75 -10.01 4.54 1.01
N LEU A 76 -11.20 3.92 1.14
CA LEU A 76 -12.48 4.58 0.86
C LEU A 76 -12.79 5.72 1.83
N LYS A 77 -12.37 5.63 3.10
CA LYS A 77 -12.48 6.72 4.06
C LYS A 77 -11.55 7.92 3.76
N GLY A 78 -10.37 7.66 3.18
CA GLY A 78 -9.32 8.68 3.02
C GLY A 78 -9.12 9.22 1.60
N LYS A 79 -9.64 8.53 0.58
CA LYS A 79 -9.51 8.93 -0.82
C LYS A 79 -10.15 10.30 -1.07
N THR A 80 -9.59 11.01 -2.03
CA THR A 80 -10.04 12.32 -2.50
C THR A 80 -10.53 12.29 -3.95
N LYS A 81 -10.35 11.18 -4.66
CA LYS A 81 -10.70 11.00 -6.07
C LYS A 81 -11.64 9.83 -6.28
N ASN A 82 -12.82 10.09 -6.83
CA ASN A 82 -13.72 9.05 -7.32
C ASN A 82 -13.58 8.95 -8.84
N HIS A 83 -12.85 7.94 -9.30
CA HIS A 83 -12.65 7.68 -10.72
C HIS A 83 -13.93 7.13 -11.36
N GLY A 84 -14.24 7.60 -12.56
CA GLY A 84 -15.40 7.13 -13.30
C GLY A 84 -15.24 5.68 -13.76
N ALA A 85 -16.35 4.95 -13.85
CA ALA A 85 -16.33 3.59 -14.38
C ALA A 85 -15.74 3.57 -15.80
N GLY A 86 -14.74 2.73 -16.01
CA GLY A 86 -14.02 2.60 -17.29
C GLY A 86 -13.03 3.73 -17.59
N SER A 87 -12.82 4.68 -16.67
CA SER A 87 -11.83 5.74 -16.87
C SER A 87 -10.40 5.21 -16.81
N LEU A 88 -9.47 5.91 -17.46
CA LEU A 88 -8.06 5.52 -17.46
C LEU A 88 -7.48 5.56 -16.04
N GLU A 89 -7.91 6.51 -15.21
CA GLU A 89 -7.55 6.60 -13.80
C GLU A 89 -7.93 5.34 -13.03
N MET A 90 -9.16 4.86 -13.21
CA MET A 90 -9.64 3.62 -12.56
C MET A 90 -8.81 2.41 -13.02
N ILE A 91 -8.54 2.31 -14.33
CA ILE A 91 -7.73 1.23 -14.89
C ILE A 91 -6.32 1.24 -14.32
N VAL A 92 -5.66 2.40 -14.27
CA VAL A 92 -4.30 2.53 -13.75
C VAL A 92 -4.26 2.26 -12.25
N GLU A 93 -5.25 2.75 -11.48
CA GLU A 93 -5.33 2.50 -10.04
C GLU A 93 -5.49 1.01 -9.73
N ASN A 94 -6.38 0.32 -10.44
CA ASN A 94 -6.56 -1.13 -10.29
C ASN A 94 -5.32 -1.90 -10.77
N LEU A 95 -4.66 -1.48 -11.85
CA LEU A 95 -3.44 -2.10 -12.35
C LEU A 95 -2.31 -2.02 -11.32
N VAL A 96 -2.06 -0.85 -10.73
CA VAL A 96 -1.01 -0.67 -9.71
C VAL A 96 -1.32 -1.48 -8.46
N LYS A 97 -2.58 -1.51 -8.00
CA LYS A 97 -2.98 -2.30 -6.82
C LYS A 97 -2.93 -3.81 -7.09
N THR A 98 -3.24 -4.25 -8.31
CA THR A 98 -3.07 -5.65 -8.73
C THR A 98 -1.60 -6.01 -8.76
N TRP A 99 -0.76 -5.17 -9.37
CA TRP A 99 0.69 -5.37 -9.40
C TRP A 99 1.30 -5.47 -8.00
N GLU A 100 0.92 -4.57 -7.09
CA GLU A 100 1.37 -4.62 -5.69
C GLU A 100 0.93 -5.93 -5.01
N MET A 101 -0.34 -6.31 -5.16
CA MET A 101 -0.89 -7.55 -4.62
C MET A 101 -0.12 -8.78 -5.09
N GLU A 102 0.09 -8.92 -6.40
CA GLU A 102 0.79 -10.07 -6.98
C GLU A 102 2.21 -10.16 -6.43
N ARG A 103 2.95 -9.05 -6.46
CA ARG A 103 4.34 -8.96 -6.02
C ARG A 103 4.55 -9.24 -4.54
N SER A 104 3.62 -8.78 -3.71
CA SER A 104 3.70 -8.95 -2.25
C SER A 104 3.27 -10.35 -1.82
N HIS A 105 2.42 -11.03 -2.60
CA HIS A 105 1.71 -12.22 -2.12
C HIS A 105 1.82 -13.48 -2.97
N LYS A 106 2.08 -13.40 -4.28
CA LYS A 106 2.40 -14.56 -5.11
C LYS A 106 3.90 -14.86 -4.98
N LEU A 107 4.24 -16.13 -4.77
CA LEU A 107 5.65 -16.54 -4.64
C LEU A 107 6.34 -16.63 -6.01
N ASP A 108 5.65 -17.19 -7.00
CA ASP A 108 6.17 -17.38 -8.35
C ASP A 108 5.99 -16.11 -9.20
N PRO A 109 7.09 -15.40 -9.56
CA PRO A 109 7.01 -14.19 -10.39
C PRO A 109 6.50 -14.46 -11.80
N ASN A 110 6.54 -15.69 -12.29
CA ASN A 110 5.97 -16.07 -13.60
C ASN A 110 4.44 -16.11 -13.58
N LYS A 111 3.82 -16.05 -12.40
CA LYS A 111 2.37 -15.96 -12.21
C LYS A 111 1.88 -14.52 -12.01
N HIS A 112 2.75 -13.53 -12.18
CA HIS A 112 2.37 -12.11 -12.20
C HIS A 112 1.78 -11.77 -13.57
N MET A 113 0.47 -11.52 -13.62
CA MET A 113 -0.27 -11.27 -14.88
C MET A 113 -0.53 -9.78 -15.12
N SER A 114 -0.30 -8.93 -14.12
CA SER A 114 -0.38 -7.46 -14.25
C SER A 114 0.71 -6.86 -15.14
N VAL A 115 1.76 -7.62 -15.46
CA VAL A 115 2.94 -7.16 -16.21
C VAL A 115 3.38 -8.22 -17.20
N ASP A 116 4.14 -7.81 -18.23
CA ASP A 116 4.89 -8.76 -19.08
C ASP A 116 6.18 -9.16 -18.36
N PRO A 117 6.33 -10.42 -17.88
CA PRO A 117 7.49 -10.82 -17.07
C PRO A 117 8.83 -10.65 -17.78
N GLN A 118 8.87 -10.76 -19.11
CA GLN A 118 10.09 -10.66 -19.90
C GLN A 118 10.51 -9.22 -20.19
N ARG A 119 9.56 -8.27 -20.15
CA ARG A 119 9.79 -6.86 -20.48
C ARG A 119 9.69 -5.93 -19.27
N PHE A 120 9.11 -6.41 -18.18
CA PHE A 120 8.88 -5.62 -16.99
C PHE A 120 10.19 -5.14 -16.38
N HIS A 121 10.23 -3.85 -16.06
CA HIS A 121 11.27 -3.29 -15.24
C HIS A 121 10.70 -2.21 -14.33
N ILE A 122 11.31 -2.05 -13.16
CA ILE A 122 10.97 -1.02 -12.19
C ILE A 122 12.21 -0.30 -11.68
N SER A 123 12.08 0.99 -11.44
CA SER A 123 13.09 1.86 -10.82
C SER A 123 12.38 3.02 -10.14
N ALA A 124 12.97 3.55 -9.06
CA ALA A 124 12.46 4.74 -8.38
C ALA A 124 13.58 5.76 -8.15
N ASN A 125 13.27 7.04 -8.31
CA ASN A 125 14.13 8.17 -7.91
C ASN A 125 15.58 8.11 -8.44
N GLY A 126 15.76 7.68 -9.69
CA GLY A 126 17.10 7.54 -10.30
C GLY A 126 17.93 6.36 -9.76
N GLY A 127 17.34 5.48 -8.94
CA GLY A 127 17.95 4.26 -8.45
C GLY A 127 18.11 3.18 -9.53
N ALA A 128 18.61 2.02 -9.11
CA ALA A 128 18.80 0.86 -9.96
C ALA A 128 17.49 0.37 -10.56
N LYS A 129 17.63 -0.24 -11.73
CA LYS A 129 16.54 -0.84 -12.49
C LYS A 129 16.53 -2.34 -12.23
N PHE A 130 15.38 -2.86 -11.82
CA PHE A 130 15.18 -4.28 -11.53
C PHE A 130 14.20 -4.89 -12.53
N ASP A 131 14.46 -6.12 -12.94
CA ASP A 131 13.49 -6.97 -13.66
C ASP A 131 12.47 -7.59 -12.68
N ASN A 132 11.53 -8.38 -13.19
CA ASN A 132 10.48 -8.97 -12.36
C ASN A 132 11.06 -9.91 -11.29
N ASP A 133 11.99 -10.80 -11.66
CA ASP A 133 12.58 -11.78 -10.75
C ASP A 133 13.44 -11.12 -9.67
N GLY A 134 14.35 -10.23 -10.06
CA GLY A 134 15.23 -9.51 -9.16
C GLY A 134 14.44 -8.65 -8.18
N ALA A 135 13.43 -7.93 -8.68
CA ALA A 135 12.55 -7.17 -7.81
C ALA A 135 11.78 -8.12 -6.85
N ASN A 136 11.34 -9.31 -7.29
CA ASN A 136 10.50 -10.20 -6.46
C ASN A 136 11.30 -10.75 -5.28
N LYS A 137 12.59 -11.03 -5.53
CA LYS A 137 13.54 -11.53 -4.54
C LYS A 137 13.82 -10.52 -3.42
N ILE A 138 14.01 -9.25 -3.76
CA ILE A 138 14.41 -8.23 -2.77
C ILE A 138 13.22 -7.52 -2.10
N GLY A 139 12.04 -7.52 -2.72
CA GLY A 139 10.83 -6.89 -2.20
C GLY A 139 10.60 -5.45 -2.67
N ASN A 140 9.33 -5.06 -2.77
CA ASN A 140 8.92 -3.77 -3.34
C ASN A 140 9.46 -2.56 -2.58
N TYR A 141 9.46 -2.57 -1.24
CA TYR A 141 10.00 -1.46 -0.46
C TYR A 141 11.50 -1.26 -0.70
N ASN A 142 12.27 -2.35 -0.77
CA ASN A 142 13.70 -2.29 -1.06
C ASN A 142 13.97 -1.74 -2.47
N VAL A 143 13.14 -2.08 -3.46
CA VAL A 143 13.22 -1.48 -4.80
C VAL A 143 12.89 0.02 -4.77
N LEU A 144 11.79 0.41 -4.13
CA LEU A 144 11.27 1.77 -4.18
C LEU A 144 12.06 2.76 -3.30
N LEU A 145 12.68 2.26 -2.24
CA LEU A 145 13.44 3.06 -1.27
C LEU A 145 14.96 2.92 -1.47
N GLN A 146 15.42 2.26 -2.54
CA GLN A 146 16.84 2.03 -2.78
C GLN A 146 17.68 3.32 -2.84
N SER A 147 17.10 4.41 -3.34
CA SER A 147 17.79 5.70 -3.44
C SER A 147 17.78 6.51 -2.14
N VAL A 148 17.12 6.01 -1.09
CA VAL A 148 17.01 6.70 0.20
C VAL A 148 18.34 6.59 0.94
N ALA A 149 18.71 7.65 1.66
CA ALA A 149 19.90 7.66 2.49
C ALA A 149 19.89 6.47 3.48
N PRO A 150 21.00 5.72 3.65
CA PRO A 150 21.05 4.55 4.54
C PRO A 150 20.68 4.85 5.99
N GLU A 151 20.84 6.10 6.45
CA GLU A 151 20.43 6.53 7.79
C GLU A 151 18.89 6.52 7.98
N LEU A 152 18.12 6.54 6.89
CA LEU A 152 16.66 6.52 6.89
C LEU A 152 16.10 5.15 6.50
N TYR A 153 16.75 4.44 5.56
CA TYR A 153 16.36 3.10 5.13
C TYR A 153 17.55 2.38 4.48
N ASP A 154 18.18 1.46 5.20
CA ASP A 154 19.35 0.70 4.71
C ASP A 154 18.89 -0.60 4.01
N VAL A 155 18.77 -0.54 2.69
CA VAL A 155 18.37 -1.69 1.85
C VAL A 155 19.32 -2.88 1.96
N ASP A 156 20.60 -2.66 2.29
CA ASP A 156 21.60 -3.74 2.37
C ASP A 156 21.49 -4.53 3.68
N ARG A 157 20.78 -3.98 4.67
CA ARG A 157 20.57 -4.59 5.98
C ARG A 157 19.15 -5.07 6.24
N ILE A 158 18.20 -4.79 5.34
CA ILE A 158 16.78 -5.11 5.50
C ILE A 158 16.38 -6.16 4.47
N ASN A 159 16.10 -7.38 4.95
CA ASN A 159 15.54 -8.43 4.09
C ASN A 159 14.04 -8.20 3.80
N TRP A 160 13.46 -9.04 2.93
CA TRP A 160 12.05 -8.92 2.52
C TRP A 160 11.08 -8.92 3.71
N GLU A 161 11.26 -9.82 4.69
CA GLU A 161 10.38 -9.96 5.85
C GLU A 161 10.47 -8.73 6.76
N GLN A 162 11.70 -8.28 7.04
CA GLN A 162 11.96 -7.10 7.86
C GLN A 162 11.38 -5.83 7.25
N SER A 163 11.44 -5.68 5.92
CA SER A 163 10.84 -4.53 5.24
C SER A 163 9.32 -4.48 5.43
N HIS A 164 8.65 -5.62 5.28
CA HIS A 164 7.22 -5.73 5.47
C HIS A 164 6.83 -5.52 6.93
N GLU A 165 7.56 -6.13 7.87
CA GLU A 165 7.31 -6.00 9.30
C GLU A 165 7.44 -4.54 9.78
N LYS A 166 8.41 -3.76 9.26
CA LYS A 166 8.58 -2.34 9.61
C LYS A 166 7.34 -1.50 9.27
N PHE A 167 6.77 -1.67 8.08
CA PHE A 167 5.58 -0.89 7.67
C PHE A 167 4.30 -1.43 8.31
N HIS A 168 4.17 -2.75 8.41
CA HIS A 168 3.00 -3.37 9.02
C HIS A 168 2.93 -3.16 10.53
N SER A 169 4.05 -3.08 11.24
CA SER A 169 4.04 -2.74 12.67
C SER A 169 3.67 -1.27 12.92
N ALA A 170 3.99 -0.37 11.99
CA ALA A 170 3.73 1.06 12.12
C ALA A 170 2.29 1.46 11.78
N PHE A 171 1.73 0.88 10.71
CA PHE A 171 0.47 1.31 10.12
C PHE A 171 -0.55 0.17 10.03
N ALA A 172 -1.78 0.43 10.48
CA ALA A 172 -2.89 -0.50 10.28
C ALA A 172 -3.24 -0.72 8.79
N ALA A 173 -3.09 0.34 8.00
CA ALA A 173 -3.20 0.33 6.56
C ALA A 173 -2.30 1.43 5.98
N PHE A 174 -1.78 1.18 4.78
CA PHE A 174 -1.01 2.16 4.01
C PHE A 174 -1.61 2.37 2.61
N PRO A 175 -2.82 2.94 2.49
CA PRO A 175 -3.49 3.05 1.19
C PRO A 175 -2.68 3.81 0.15
N TRP A 176 -2.79 3.38 -1.10
CA TRP A 176 -2.31 4.07 -2.30
C TRP A 176 -3.50 4.61 -3.09
N GLU A 177 -3.44 5.85 -3.54
CA GLU A 177 -4.44 6.49 -4.39
C GLU A 177 -3.80 7.14 -5.61
N LEU A 178 -4.41 6.91 -6.77
CA LEU A 178 -4.12 7.67 -7.97
C LEU A 178 -4.82 9.04 -7.91
N LEU A 179 -4.09 10.11 -8.20
CA LEU A 179 -4.63 11.48 -8.12
C LEU A 179 -5.10 12.01 -9.48
N GLU A 180 -4.27 11.83 -10.50
CA GLU A 180 -4.50 12.36 -11.84
C GLU A 180 -3.60 11.64 -12.86
N VAL A 181 -4.15 11.30 -14.03
CA VAL A 181 -3.40 10.81 -15.18
C VAL A 181 -3.10 11.97 -16.14
N PHE A 182 -1.85 12.11 -16.55
CA PHE A 182 -1.36 13.18 -17.41
C PHE A 182 -1.17 12.76 -18.88
N SER A 183 -1.11 11.46 -19.16
CA SER A 183 -0.91 10.98 -20.53
C SER A 183 -1.59 9.63 -20.79
N PRO A 184 -2.12 9.41 -22.01
CA PRO A 184 -2.73 8.14 -22.39
C PRO A 184 -1.67 7.08 -22.76
N PRO A 185 -2.08 5.82 -22.97
CA PRO A 185 -1.20 4.79 -23.56
C PRO A 185 -0.58 5.23 -24.90
N PRO A 186 0.62 4.72 -25.26
CA PRO A 186 1.34 3.62 -24.61
C PRO A 186 2.21 4.05 -23.41
N ARG A 187 2.38 5.36 -23.17
CA ARG A 187 3.17 5.88 -22.05
C ARG A 187 2.27 6.66 -21.12
N VAL A 188 1.84 6.01 -20.05
CA VAL A 188 0.99 6.62 -19.03
C VAL A 188 1.85 7.25 -17.93
N SER A 189 1.61 8.52 -17.66
CA SER A 189 2.21 9.27 -16.55
C SER A 189 1.09 9.75 -15.64
N PHE A 190 1.29 9.67 -14.32
CA PHE A 190 0.26 10.01 -13.34
C PHE A 190 0.89 10.50 -12.05
N SER A 191 0.10 11.17 -11.23
CA SER A 191 0.44 11.51 -9.85
C SER A 191 -0.32 10.62 -8.87
N TRP A 192 0.28 10.38 -7.72
CA TRP A 192 -0.27 9.48 -6.71
C TRP A 192 0.14 9.90 -5.30
N ARG A 193 -0.54 9.32 -4.30
CA ARG A 193 -0.15 9.45 -2.89
C ARG A 193 -0.34 8.15 -2.12
N HIS A 194 0.50 7.94 -1.12
CA HIS A 194 0.26 6.99 -0.03
C HIS A 194 -0.09 7.74 1.25
N TRP A 195 -0.92 7.14 2.08
CA TRP A 195 -1.05 7.60 3.46
C TRP A 195 -1.13 6.48 4.47
N GLY A 196 -0.83 6.79 5.73
CA GLY A 196 -0.99 5.85 6.84
C GLY A 196 -1.27 6.60 8.14
N HIS A 197 -2.15 6.02 8.96
CA HIS A 197 -2.33 6.46 10.33
C HIS A 197 -1.36 5.67 11.19
N MET A 198 -0.39 6.34 11.79
CA MET A 198 0.58 5.69 12.66
C MET A 198 -0.11 5.29 13.96
N THR A 199 -0.39 4.00 14.09
CA THR A 199 -1.11 3.44 15.22
C THR A 199 -0.21 2.52 16.05
N GLY A 200 0.83 1.96 15.44
CA GLY A 200 1.88 1.20 16.11
C GLY A 200 3.21 1.94 16.13
N SER A 201 4.32 1.21 16.21
CA SER A 201 5.67 1.78 16.32
C SER A 201 6.46 1.64 15.02
N TYR A 202 7.37 2.58 14.78
CA TYR A 202 8.33 2.54 13.69
C TYR A 202 9.71 2.89 14.24
N GLU A 203 10.67 1.96 14.20
CA GLU A 203 12.05 2.19 14.70
C GLU A 203 12.10 2.74 16.14
N GLY A 204 11.22 2.21 17.02
CA GLY A 204 11.11 2.67 18.40
C GLY A 204 10.36 4.00 18.60
N GLN A 205 9.95 4.67 17.52
CA GLN A 205 9.05 5.82 17.60
C GLN A 205 7.60 5.33 17.75
N THR A 206 6.87 5.91 18.70
CA THR A 206 5.44 5.61 18.94
C THR A 206 4.57 6.79 18.51
N PRO A 207 3.26 6.60 18.29
CA PRO A 207 2.37 7.70 17.96
C PRO A 207 2.39 8.74 19.09
N CYS A 208 2.45 10.03 18.74
CA CYS A 208 2.47 11.10 19.73
C CYS A 208 1.16 11.09 20.55
N ASP A 209 1.24 11.02 21.88
CA ASP A 209 0.09 11.18 22.77
C ASP A 209 -0.52 12.58 22.58
N GLN A 210 -1.76 12.64 22.09
CA GLN A 210 -2.49 13.90 21.90
C GLN A 210 -2.80 14.65 23.21
N ARG A 211 -2.37 14.17 24.39
CA ARG A 211 -2.61 14.81 25.70
C ARG A 211 -1.52 15.78 26.18
N GLY A 212 -0.59 16.20 25.33
CA GLY A 212 0.37 17.26 25.66
C GLY A 212 -0.13 18.66 25.28
N HIS A 213 -0.69 19.41 26.23
CA HIS A 213 -1.03 20.84 26.10
C HIS A 213 0.08 21.68 25.43
N ARG A 214 -0.17 22.18 24.20
CA ARG A 214 0.39 23.44 23.73
C ARG A 214 -0.70 24.25 23.02
N ARG A 215 -0.90 25.49 23.50
CA ARG A 215 -1.94 26.45 23.12
C ARG A 215 -2.05 26.67 21.60
N PRO A 216 -3.25 26.98 21.07
CA PRO A 216 -3.48 27.06 19.63
C PRO A 216 -2.89 28.35 19.03
N ARG A 217 -2.20 28.23 17.90
CA ARG A 217 -1.99 29.33 16.95
C ARG A 217 -2.63 28.95 15.61
N GLY A 218 -3.80 29.53 15.33
CA GLY A 218 -4.39 29.71 14.01
C GLY A 218 -4.86 28.44 13.26
N PRO A 219 -5.78 28.59 12.29
CA PRO A 219 -6.40 27.46 11.62
C PRO A 219 -5.44 26.91 10.56
N ARG A 220 -4.68 25.88 10.91
CA ARG A 220 -4.14 24.94 9.91
C ARG A 220 -4.92 23.65 10.04
N ARG A 221 -5.91 23.44 9.15
CA ARG A 221 -6.47 22.11 8.91
C ARG A 221 -5.42 21.28 8.19
N ALA A 222 -4.71 20.45 8.94
CA ALA A 222 -4.05 19.25 8.44
C ALA A 222 -3.95 18.27 9.61
N HIS A 223 -4.56 17.10 9.44
CA HIS A 223 -4.49 15.97 10.37
C HIS A 223 -3.01 15.64 10.64
N ARG A 224 -2.59 15.77 11.90
CA ARG A 224 -1.19 15.63 12.33
C ARG A 224 -0.69 14.17 12.41
N ASP A 225 -1.56 13.20 12.14
CA ASP A 225 -1.28 11.76 12.32
C ASP A 225 -1.17 10.99 10.98
N VAL A 226 -1.10 11.70 9.86
CA VAL A 226 -1.10 11.12 8.51
C VAL A 226 0.29 11.24 7.90
N TRP A 227 0.99 10.13 7.75
CA TRP A 227 2.20 10.07 6.94
C TRP A 227 1.82 10.12 5.47
N LEU A 228 2.46 10.96 4.65
CA LEU A 228 2.12 11.16 3.24
C LEU A 228 3.36 11.03 2.37
N LEU A 229 3.40 10.01 1.52
CA LEU A 229 4.40 9.88 0.45
C LEU A 229 3.76 10.31 -0.87
N ARG A 230 4.41 11.20 -1.62
CA ARG A 230 3.95 11.64 -2.95
C ARG A 230 5.00 11.28 -3.99
N GLY A 231 4.57 10.66 -5.08
CA GLY A 231 5.39 10.51 -6.29
C GLY A 231 4.86 11.43 -7.39
N GLY A 232 5.77 12.09 -8.11
CA GLY A 232 5.49 12.87 -9.31
C GLY A 232 6.44 12.48 -10.43
N GLY A 233 5.94 12.44 -11.68
CA GLY A 233 6.75 12.15 -12.85
C GLY A 233 7.78 13.25 -13.14
N GLU A 234 8.97 12.86 -13.57
CA GLU A 234 9.99 13.80 -14.06
C GLU A 234 9.47 14.60 -15.26
N ARG A 235 9.66 15.92 -15.22
CA ARG A 235 9.58 16.75 -16.42
C ARG A 235 10.74 16.36 -17.33
N GLN A 236 10.44 15.77 -18.49
CA GLN A 236 11.42 15.64 -19.56
C GLN A 236 11.96 17.04 -19.89
N ALA A 237 13.28 17.20 -19.81
CA ALA A 237 13.97 18.37 -20.34
C ALA A 237 13.68 18.48 -21.85
N PRO A 238 13.50 19.69 -22.41
CA PRO A 238 13.31 19.85 -23.84
C PRO A 238 14.57 19.38 -24.57
N ALA A 239 14.38 18.58 -25.63
CA ALA A 239 15.46 18.23 -26.55
C ALA A 239 15.99 19.51 -27.20
N HIS A 240 17.31 19.71 -27.13
CA HIS A 240 18.05 20.66 -27.95
C HIS A 240 18.52 19.97 -29.22
#